data_AF-A0A7U9XPN6-F1
#
_entry.id   AF-A0A7U9XPN6-F1
#
_cell.length_a   1.000
_cell.length_b   1.000
_cell.length_c   1.000
_cell.angle_alpha   90.00
_cell.angle_beta   90.00
_cell.angle_gamma   90.00
#
_symmetry.space_group_name_H-M   'P 1'
#
loop_
_entity.id
_entity.type
_entity.pdbx_description
1 polymer ?
#
loop_
_entity_poly.entity_id
_entity_poly.type
_entity_poly.pdbx_seq_one_letter_code
_entity_poly.pdbx_strand_id
1 'polypeptide(L)'
;MAYGIAKGGFRVSFDTQGGTVVESQVRMHGELLEKMEPPTREGFEFDGWYLDPGGTVPWDTDTDTVTESMTLYAKWKEKNG
;
A
#
# COMPACT_ATOMS: atom_id res chain seq x y z
N MET A 1 24.49 16.81 16.57
CA MET A 1 23.76 16.80 15.29
C MET A 1 24.59 15.96 14.31
N ALA A 2 24.31 14.67 14.18
CA ALA A 2 25.02 13.78 13.26
C ALA A 2 24.11 13.50 12.07
N TYR A 3 24.54 13.93 10.89
CA TYR A 3 23.92 13.56 9.62
C TYR A 3 24.11 12.05 9.43
N GLY A 4 23.01 11.30 9.39
CA GLY A 4 23.00 9.88 9.05
C GLY A 4 21.88 9.61 8.06
N ILE A 5 22.12 9.88 6.78
CA ILE A 5 21.24 9.39 5.72
C ILE A 5 21.57 7.90 5.50
N ALA A 6 20.51 7.07 5.41
CA ALA A 6 20.43 5.67 4.99
C ALA A 6 20.78 4.55 6.01
N LYS A 7 19.78 4.06 6.76
CA LYS A 7 19.70 2.65 7.17
C LYS A 7 18.46 2.00 6.52
N GLY A 8 18.67 1.36 5.37
CA GLY A 8 18.10 0.05 5.00
C GLY A 8 16.58 -0.20 5.05
N GLY A 9 15.72 0.81 4.98
CA GLY A 9 14.27 0.60 4.86
C GLY A 9 13.86 0.24 3.43
N PHE A 10 12.86 -0.60 3.31
CA PHE A 10 12.18 -0.91 2.06
C PHE A 10 11.06 0.11 1.80
N ARG A 11 11.01 0.61 0.57
CA ARG A 11 9.98 1.56 0.16
C ARG A 11 8.74 0.79 -0.30
N VAL A 12 7.60 1.10 0.31
CA VAL A 12 6.28 0.64 -0.13
C VAL A 12 5.57 1.81 -0.80
N SER A 13 5.30 1.65 -2.09
CA SER A 13 4.56 2.63 -2.89
C SER A 13 3.12 2.17 -3.08
N PHE A 14 2.18 3.11 -3.22
CA PHE A 14 0.76 2.80 -3.38
C PHE A 14 0.28 3.32 -4.73
N ASP A 15 -0.09 2.42 -5.62
CA ASP A 15 -0.80 2.74 -6.85
C ASP A 15 -2.30 2.59 -6.58
N THR A 16 -2.98 3.72 -6.43
CA THR A 16 -4.40 3.76 -6.06
C THR A 16 -5.33 3.46 -7.22
N GLN A 17 -4.81 3.21 -8.43
CA GLN A 17 -5.57 2.88 -9.63
C GLN A 17 -6.81 3.78 -9.83
N GLY A 18 -6.60 5.10 -9.70
CA GLY A 18 -7.65 6.12 -9.87
C GLY A 18 -8.39 6.51 -8.60
N GLY A 19 -7.95 6.06 -7.42
CA GLY A 19 -8.38 6.62 -6.13
C GLY A 19 -7.52 7.81 -5.67
N THR A 20 -7.87 8.37 -4.51
CA THR A 20 -7.08 9.42 -3.85
C THR A 20 -5.65 8.97 -3.58
N VAL A 21 -4.70 9.90 -3.66
CA VAL A 21 -3.27 9.63 -3.43
C VAL A 21 -3.04 9.11 -2.01
N VAL A 22 -2.22 8.07 -1.89
CA VAL A 22 -1.72 7.53 -0.62
C VAL A 22 -0.21 7.72 -0.61
N GLU A 23 0.31 8.33 0.45
CA GLU A 23 1.76 8.57 0.57
C GLU A 23 2.53 7.26 0.73
N SER A 24 3.69 7.16 0.07
CA SER A 24 4.57 6.00 0.20
C SER A 24 5.10 5.88 1.63
N GLN A 25 5.27 4.65 2.09
CA GLN A 25 5.85 4.35 3.39
C GLN A 25 7.26 3.77 3.25
N VAL A 26 8.08 3.92 4.30
CA VAL A 26 9.38 3.25 4.41
C VAL A 26 9.36 2.41 5.68
N ARG A 27 9.54 1.09 5.54
CA ARG A 27 9.51 0.12 6.64
C ARG A 27 10.74 -0.76 6.63
N MET A 28 11.14 -1.29 7.78
CA MET A 28 12.21 -2.28 7.87
C MET A 28 11.69 -3.68 7.50
N HIS A 29 12.61 -4.59 7.18
CA HIS A 29 12.29 -5.99 6.94
C HIS A 29 11.51 -6.58 8.13
N GLY A 30 10.36 -7.18 7.87
CA GLY A 30 9.52 -7.85 8.87
C GLY A 30 8.61 -6.90 9.67
N GLU A 31 8.59 -5.60 9.34
CA GLU A 31 7.63 -4.66 9.93
C GLU A 31 6.30 -4.64 9.16
N LEU A 32 5.21 -4.41 9.88
CA LEU A 32 3.91 -4.07 9.28
C LEU A 32 3.95 -2.65 8.68
N LEU A 33 3.03 -2.38 7.77
CA LEU A 33 2.75 -1.01 7.37
C LEU A 33 2.20 -0.21 8.56
N GLU A 34 2.46 1.09 8.59
CA GLU A 34 1.69 1.95 9.49
C GLU A 34 0.26 2.02 8.99
N LYS A 35 -0.66 2.07 9.96
CA LYS A 35 -2.08 2.23 9.69
C LYS A 35 -2.31 3.50 8.87
N MET A 36 -3.02 3.34 7.77
CA MET A 36 -3.37 4.41 6.83
C MET A 36 -4.84 4.31 6.49
N GLU A 37 -5.45 5.45 6.17
CA GLU A 37 -6.82 5.46 5.66
C GLU A 37 -6.85 4.84 4.26
N PRO A 38 -7.84 3.98 3.95
CA PRO A 38 -7.98 3.45 2.61
C PRO A 38 -8.26 4.58 1.61
N PRO A 39 -7.75 4.49 0.37
CA PRO A 39 -8.04 5.48 -0.64
C PRO A 39 -9.53 5.49 -0.94
N THR A 40 -10.02 6.61 -1.47
CA THR A 40 -11.40 6.74 -1.94
C THR A 40 -11.44 6.92 -3.45
N ARG A 41 -12.46 6.36 -4.09
CA ARG A 41 -12.75 6.50 -5.52
C ARG A 41 -14.25 6.63 -5.71
N GLU A 42 -14.68 7.70 -6.38
CA GLU A 42 -16.10 8.01 -6.58
C GLU A 42 -16.80 6.91 -7.39
N GLY A 43 -17.93 6.41 -6.89
CA GLY A 43 -18.68 5.29 -7.50
C GLY A 43 -18.12 3.89 -7.19
N PHE A 44 -17.04 3.79 -6.41
CA PHE A 44 -16.42 2.52 -6.05
C PHE A 44 -16.26 2.35 -4.54
N GLU A 45 -16.10 1.11 -4.12
CA GLU A 45 -15.71 0.67 -2.78
C GLU A 45 -14.29 0.09 -2.86
N PHE A 46 -13.44 0.45 -1.90
CA PHE A 46 -12.09 -0.09 -1.81
C PHE A 46 -12.18 -1.57 -1.40
N ASP A 47 -11.67 -2.45 -2.25
CA ASP A 47 -11.72 -3.91 -2.03
C ASP A 47 -10.50 -4.41 -1.24
N GLY A 48 -9.34 -3.79 -1.45
CA GLY A 48 -8.09 -4.18 -0.81
C GLY A 48 -6.84 -3.78 -1.59
N TRP A 49 -5.68 -4.09 -1.01
CA TRP A 49 -4.36 -3.93 -1.62
C TRP A 49 -3.85 -5.25 -2.18
N TYR A 50 -3.10 -5.16 -3.28
CA TYR A 50 -2.57 -6.32 -4.00
C TYR A 50 -1.12 -6.07 -4.44
N LEU A 51 -0.32 -7.13 -4.56
CA LEU A 51 1.08 -7.03 -5.02
C LEU A 51 1.21 -6.90 -6.55
N ASP A 52 0.12 -7.11 -7.28
CA ASP A 52 0.07 -7.01 -8.73
C ASP A 52 -1.06 -6.08 -9.20
N PRO A 53 -0.89 -5.40 -10.34
CA PRO A 53 -1.92 -4.51 -10.87
C PRO A 53 -3.21 -5.23 -11.27
N GLY A 54 -3.16 -6.54 -11.51
CA GLY A 54 -4.32 -7.37 -11.85
C GLY A 54 -5.20 -7.72 -10.64
N GLY A 55 -4.74 -7.43 -9.42
CA GLY A 55 -5.48 -7.73 -8.20
C GLY A 55 -5.66 -9.23 -7.97
N THR A 56 -4.60 -10.01 -8.21
CA THR A 56 -4.58 -11.48 -8.11
C THR A 56 -3.87 -11.98 -6.84
N VAL A 57 -2.89 -11.24 -6.34
CA VAL A 57 -2.11 -11.55 -5.14
C VAL A 57 -2.47 -10.55 -4.04
N PRO A 58 -3.38 -10.89 -3.12
CA PRO A 58 -3.81 -9.98 -2.06
C PRO A 58 -2.68 -9.68 -1.09
N TRP A 59 -2.73 -8.50 -0.49
CA TRP A 59 -1.88 -8.06 0.62
C TRP A 59 -2.75 -7.64 1.79
N ASP A 60 -2.54 -8.26 2.94
CA ASP A 60 -3.22 -7.94 4.19
C ASP A 60 -2.37 -6.97 5.02
N THR A 61 -2.84 -5.72 5.15
CA THR A 61 -2.11 -4.68 5.89
C THR A 61 -1.99 -4.94 7.39
N ASP A 62 -2.82 -5.82 7.95
CA ASP A 62 -2.82 -6.14 9.38
C ASP A 62 -1.91 -7.35 9.72
N THR A 63 -1.57 -8.19 8.74
CA THR A 63 -0.80 -9.43 8.96
C THR A 63 0.46 -9.56 8.11
N ASP A 64 0.47 -9.01 6.89
CA ASP A 64 1.62 -9.09 5.99
C ASP A 64 2.69 -8.04 6.32
N THR A 65 3.94 -8.50 6.36
CA THR A 65 5.09 -7.67 6.71
C THR A 65 5.93 -7.32 5.50
N VAL A 66 6.50 -6.12 5.47
CA VAL A 66 7.38 -5.66 4.40
C VAL A 66 8.68 -6.45 4.39
N THR A 67 8.96 -7.15 3.30
CA THR A 67 10.20 -7.95 3.14
C THR A 67 11.15 -7.36 2.10
N GLU A 68 10.64 -6.53 1.18
CA GLU A 68 11.40 -5.82 0.17
C GLU A 68 10.67 -4.56 -0.29
N SER A 69 11.29 -3.77 -1.17
CA SER A 69 10.60 -2.61 -1.75
C SER A 69 9.55 -3.09 -2.74
N MET A 70 8.32 -2.65 -2.57
CA MET A 70 7.17 -3.15 -3.31
C MET A 70 6.19 -2.03 -3.66
N THR A 71 5.31 -2.31 -4.61
CA THR A 71 4.18 -1.44 -4.95
C THR A 71 2.90 -2.20 -4.65
N LEU A 72 2.03 -1.61 -3.84
CA LEU A 72 0.69 -2.11 -3.58
C LEU A 72 -0.31 -1.42 -4.49
N TYR A 73 -1.15 -2.23 -5.12
CA TYR A 73 -2.13 -1.82 -6.10
C TYR A 73 -3.53 -1.91 -5.49
N ALA A 74 -4.26 -0.80 -5.52
CA ALA A 74 -5.63 -0.76 -5.03
C ALA A 74 -6.56 -1.49 -5.99
N LYS A 75 -7.44 -2.32 -5.45
CA LYS A 75 -8.55 -2.91 -6.18
C LYS A 75 -9.87 -2.27 -5.73
N TRP A 76 -10.78 -2.15 -6.68
CA TRP A 76 -12.03 -1.45 -6.51
C TRP A 76 -13.19 -2.36 -6.90
N LYS A 77 -14.26 -2.34 -6.10
CA LYS A 77 -15.56 -2.90 -6.44
C LYS A 77 -16.50 -1.77 -6.81
N GLU A 78 -17.25 -1.92 -7.90
CA GLU A 78 -18.31 -0.96 -8.24
C GLU A 78 -19.37 -0.95 -7.13
N LYS A 79 -19.72 0.24 -6.66
CA LYS A 79 -20.91 0.39 -5.81
C LYS A 79 -22.11 0.27 -6.73
N ASN A 80 -22.61 -0.95 -6.94
CA ASN A 80 -23.90 -1.13 -7.60
C ASN A 80 -24.96 -0.39 -6.77
N GLY A 81 -25.49 0.68 -7.34
CA GLY A 81 -26.62 1.44 -6.80
C GLY A 81 -27.95 0.72 -6.99
#